data_AF-A0A7J4EDP5-F1
#
_entry.id   AF-A0A7J4EDP5-F1
#
_cell.length_a   1.000
_cell.length_b   1.000
_cell.length_c   1.000
_cell.angle_alpha   90.00
_cell.angle_beta   90.00
_cell.angle_gamma   90.00
#
_symmetry.space_group_name_H-M   'P 1'
#
loop_
_entity.id
_entity.type
_entity.pdbx_description
1 polymer ?
#
loop_
_entity_poly.entity_id
_entity_poly.type
_entity_poly.pdbx_seq_one_letter_code
_entity_poly.pdbx_strand_id
1 'polypeptide(L)' 'TRTGMFILAIRRKEGKWVYNPSGSVEIRNGDLLIMRGPREGEDRMMEICGDERK' A
#
# COMPACT_ATOMS: atom_id res chain seq x y z
N THR A 1 -11.75 -10.62 -5.93
CA THR A 1 -10.36 -10.68 -6.46
C THR A 1 -9.39 -10.49 -5.31
N ARG A 2 -8.71 -11.55 -4.85
CA ARG A 2 -7.66 -11.45 -3.82
C ARG A 2 -6.37 -11.11 -4.55
N THR A 3 -5.91 -9.86 -4.48
CA THR A 3 -4.65 -9.42 -5.11
C THR A 3 -3.41 -10.05 -4.47
N GLY A 4 -3.57 -10.88 -3.42
CA GLY A 4 -2.46 -11.52 -2.70
C GLY A 4 -1.58 -10.55 -1.90
N MET A 5 -1.80 -9.25 -2.09
CA MET A 5 -1.07 -8.17 -1.43
C MET A 5 -1.64 -7.90 -0.04
N PHE A 6 -0.73 -7.78 0.92
CA PHE A 6 -1.05 -7.49 2.31
C PHE A 6 -0.38 -6.17 2.70
N ILE A 7 -1.18 -5.20 3.15
CA ILE A 7 -0.68 -3.90 3.61
C ILE A 7 -0.17 -4.07 5.04
N LEU A 8 1.11 -3.81 5.23
CA LEU A 8 1.77 -3.85 6.54
C LEU A 8 1.62 -2.52 7.27
N ALA A 9 1.78 -1.41 6.55
CA ALA A 9 1.68 -0.08 7.10
C ALA A 9 1.29 0.96 6.04
N ILE A 10 0.71 2.07 6.51
CA ILE A 10 0.39 3.24 5.71
C ILE A 10 1.01 4.46 6.39
N ARG A 11 1.84 5.20 5.66
CA ARG A 11 2.33 6.52 6.07
C ARG A 11 1.47 7.59 5.43
N ARG A 12 0.76 8.35 6.25
CA ARG A 12 -0.01 9.51 5.79
C ARG A 12 0.92 10.65 5.44
N LYS A 13 0.49 11.53 4.54
CA LYS A 13 1.23 12.74 4.14
C LYS A 13 1.66 13.62 5.33
N GLU A 14 0.88 13.63 6.40
CA GLU A 14 1.14 14.36 7.65
C GLU A 14 2.26 13.73 8.52
N GLY A 15 2.88 12.63 8.08
CA GLY A 15 3.90 11.89 8.84
C GLY A 15 3.33 10.88 9.85
N LYS A 16 2.01 10.72 9.92
CA LYS A 16 1.35 9.72 10.79
C LYS A 16 1.47 8.33 10.20
N TRP A 17 1.71 7.34 11.06
CA TRP A 17 1.78 5.93 10.68
C TRP A 17 0.55 5.16 11.15
N VAL A 18 0.05 4.28 10.29
CA VAL A 18 -1.00 3.32 10.61
C VAL A 18 -0.44 1.92 10.34
N TYR A 19 -0.25 1.15 11.40
CA TYR A 19 0.27 -0.22 11.32
C TYR A 19 -0.86 -1.24 11.32
N ASN A 20 -0.67 -2.35 10.60
CA ASN A 20 -1.65 -3.43 10.45
C ASN A 20 -3.08 -2.89 10.19
N PRO A 21 -3.26 -2.10 9.11
CA PRO A 21 -4.55 -1.48 8.82
C PRO A 21 -5.64 -2.56 8.66
N SER A 22 -6.80 -2.32 9.28
CA SER A 22 -7.97 -3.14 9.04
C SER A 22 -8.48 -2.96 7.60
N GLY A 23 -9.29 -3.90 7.11
CA GLY A 23 -9.87 -3.82 5.76
C GLY A 23 -10.83 -2.63 5.54
N SER A 24 -11.15 -1.87 6.59
CA SER A 24 -11.93 -0.63 6.56
C SER A 24 -11.09 0.63 6.37
N VAL A 25 -9.76 0.52 6.36
CA VAL A 25 -8.89 1.68 6.22
C VAL A 25 -8.89 2.17 4.78
N GLU A 26 -9.33 3.41 4.60
CA GLU A 26 -9.27 4.09 3.31
C GLU A 26 -7.87 4.62 3.03
N ILE A 27 -7.39 4.37 1.81
CA ILE A 27 -6.15 4.89 1.26
C ILE A 27 -6.44 6.25 0.63
N ARG A 28 -5.58 7.24 0.91
CA ARG A 28 -5.72 8.61 0.41
C ARG A 28 -4.56 8.94 -0.53
N ASN A 29 -4.77 9.94 -1.39
CA ASN A 29 -3.72 10.42 -2.28
C ASN A 29 -2.54 10.98 -1.47
N GLY A 30 -1.32 10.57 -1.81
CA GLY A 30 -0.09 10.94 -1.09
C GLY A 30 0.21 10.07 0.14
N ASP A 31 -0.55 9.00 0.36
CA ASP A 31 -0.18 7.96 1.32
C ASP A 31 0.91 7.05 0.73
N LEU A 32 1.92 6.73 1.53
CA LEU A 32 2.92 5.74 1.20
C LEU A 32 2.53 4.39 1.82
N LEU A 33 2.34 3.39 0.97
CA LEU A 33 1.93 2.05 1.37
C LEU A 33 3.13 1.12 1.46
N ILE A 34 3.28 0.47 2.60
CA ILE A 34 4.21 -0.65 2.76
C ILE A 34 3.39 -1.92 2.62
N MET A 35 3.64 -2.67 1.55
CA MET A 35 2.91 -3.87 1.21
C MET A 35 3.86 -5.03 0.96
N ARG A 36 3.38 -6.25 1.18
CA ARG A 36 4.06 -7.48 0.77
C ARG A 36 3.09 -8.41 0.06
N GLY A 37 3.56 -9.19 -0.89
CA GLY A 37 2.71 -10.18 -1.55
C GLY A 37 3.47 -10.96 -2.62
N PRO A 38 2.75 -11.75 -3.42
CA PRO A 38 3.34 -12.42 -4.58
C PRO A 38 3.75 -11.40 -5.63
N ARG A 39 4.81 -11.71 -6.39
CA ARG A 39 5.38 -10.84 -7.43
C ARG A 39 4.34 -10.35 -8.45
N GLU A 40 3.40 -11.22 -8.82
CA GLU A 40 2.26 -10.90 -9.71
C GLU A 40 1.38 -9.77 -9.15
N GLY A 41 1.25 -9.69 -7.82
CA GLY A 41 0.54 -8.61 -7.14
C GLY A 41 1.36 -7.33 -7.05
N GLU A 42 2.69 -7.42 -6.97
CA GLU A 42 3.59 -6.26 -6.94
C GLU A 42 3.53 -5.48 -8.26
N ASP A 43 3.66 -6.17 -9.39
CA ASP A 43 3.64 -5.54 -10.72
C ASP A 43 2.32 -4.77 -10.93
N ARG A 44 1.19 -5.38 -10.56
CA ARG A 44 -0.12 -4.74 -10.63
C ARG A 44 -0.26 -3.56 -9.67
N MET A 45 0.35 -3.61 -8.49
CA MET A 45 0.32 -2.48 -7.55
C MET A 45 1.19 -1.33 -8.02
N MET A 46 2.30 -1.59 -8.73
CA MET A 46 3.11 -0.53 -9.34
C MET A 46 2.33 0.22 -10.41
N GLU A 47 1.48 -0.45 -11.19
CA GLU A 47 0.61 0.21 -12.16
C GLU A 47 -0.46 1.11 -11.51
N ILE A 48 -0.99 0.69 -10.35
CA ILE A 48 -2.11 1.39 -9.69
C ILE A 48 -1.63 2.52 -8.77
N CYS A 49 -0.58 2.28 -7.99
CA CYS A 49 -0.09 3.20 -6.97
C CYS A 49 1.13 4.02 -7.42
N GLY A 50 1.83 3.59 -8.48
CA GLY A 50 3.11 4.16 -8.87
C GLY A 50 4.27 3.64 -8.03
N ASP A 51 5.49 3.89 -8.50
CA ASP A 51 6.73 3.57 -7.79
C ASP A 51 7.40 4.87 -7.30
N GLU A 52 7.59 5.01 -5.99
CA GLU A 52 8.40 6.09 -5.39
C GLU A 52 9.86 5.67 -5.13
N ARG A 53 10.36 4.58 -5.74
CA ARG A 53 11.79 4.24 -5.77
C ARG A 53 12.55 5.25 -6.65
N LYS A 54 12.84 6.41 -6.08
CA LYS A 54 13.89 7.33 -6.53
C LYS A 54 14.99 7.43 -5.48
#